data_AF-A0A962JNU7-F1
#
_entry.id   AF-A0A962JNU7-F1
#
_cell.length_a   1.000
_cell.length_b   1.000
_cell.length_c   1.000
_cell.angle_alpha   90.00
_cell.angle_beta   90.00
_cell.angle_gamma   90.00
#
_symmetry.space_group_name_H-M   'P 1'
#
loop_
_entity.id
_entity.type
_entity.pdbx_description
1 polymer ?
#
loop_
_entity_poly.entity_id
_entity_poly.type
_entity_poly.pdbx_seq_one_letter_code
_entity_poly.pdbx_strand_id
1 'polypeptide(L)'
;MSDFLKPAPKTFSTLLKRAINKRFKEGRGNGTGKHYKPFLEIRDVASKGRCHRVPSITHGRVVHLLSDLELVIFYLFDWHSAVIDIREQFPLNPQDTFALAESANIPHPEYGGVKQVMTTDFVVDMSDQGEMKRIAISAKYAEDLEDPRTLEKQELERRYWKNKEVPWYIITEQDIPPILVKNIRWLIPHFQSFDLSEQERKLAFNQFIYAFDTFQEIKIPHICAHLDEANEQEPGTYLSWLRHLLAQRAFVWDMNTIAHTKLTSADLTASDAWLRGEINYVFNE
;
A
#
# COMPACT_ATOMS: atom_id res chain seq x y z
N MET A 1 -11.14 19.98 7.46
CA MET A 1 -9.94 19.71 6.64
C MET A 1 -8.73 20.22 7.42
N SER A 2 -8.05 19.31 8.10
CA SER A 2 -7.14 19.63 9.20
C SER A 2 -5.84 20.26 8.72
N ASP A 3 -5.44 21.33 9.42
CA ASP A 3 -4.19 22.10 9.45
C ASP A 3 -2.90 21.25 9.67
N PHE A 4 -2.79 20.05 9.10
CA PHE A 4 -1.77 19.07 9.48
C PHE A 4 -0.36 19.48 9.07
N LEU A 5 -0.23 20.43 8.13
CA LEU A 5 1.04 20.98 7.67
C LEU A 5 0.92 22.50 7.51
N LYS A 6 0.72 23.25 8.62
CA LYS A 6 1.04 24.67 8.58
C LYS A 6 2.54 24.82 8.29
N PRO A 7 2.94 25.63 7.28
CA PRO A 7 4.34 25.80 6.94
C PRO A 7 5.11 26.29 8.15
N ALA A 8 6.29 25.72 8.37
CA ALA A 8 7.17 26.11 9.46
C ALA A 8 7.39 27.64 9.48
N PRO A 9 7.27 28.31 10.65
CA PRO A 9 7.77 29.67 10.82
C PRO A 9 9.22 29.77 10.34
N LYS A 10 9.58 30.91 9.73
CA LYS A 10 10.90 31.20 9.12
C LYS A 10 12.11 30.86 10.00
N THR A 11 11.92 30.76 11.31
CA THR A 11 12.94 30.53 12.35
C THR A 11 13.60 29.15 12.34
N PHE A 12 12.97 28.09 11.81
CA PHE A 12 13.53 26.72 11.85
C PHE A 12 14.31 26.28 10.61
N SER A 13 14.17 27.02 9.51
CA SER A 13 14.89 26.78 8.25
C SER A 13 16.41 26.78 8.43
N THR A 14 16.93 27.49 9.45
CA THR A 14 18.37 27.62 9.72
C THR A 14 19.03 26.37 10.30
N LEU A 15 18.27 25.49 10.96
CA LEU A 15 18.79 24.25 11.57
C LEU A 15 18.87 23.08 10.59
N LEU A 16 18.15 23.17 9.46
CA LEU A 16 18.10 22.15 8.43
C LEU A 16 19.06 22.50 7.28
N LYS A 17 19.76 21.50 6.75
CA LYS A 17 20.62 21.68 5.56
C LYS A 17 19.79 22.24 4.39
N ARG A 18 20.44 23.00 3.51
CA ARG A 18 19.83 23.59 2.29
C ARG A 18 19.04 22.57 1.45
N ALA A 19 19.52 21.33 1.36
CA ALA A 19 18.85 20.24 0.64
C ALA A 19 17.49 19.87 1.26
N ILE A 20 17.39 19.82 2.59
CA ILE A 20 16.14 19.52 3.31
C ILE A 20 15.14 20.65 3.11
N ASN A 21 15.57 21.91 3.24
CA ASN A 21 14.71 23.06 2.98
C ASN A 21 14.20 23.12 1.54
N LYS A 22 14.98 22.60 0.58
CA LYS A 22 14.56 22.51 -0.82
C LYS A 22 13.34 21.59 -0.97
N ARG A 23 13.32 20.44 -0.28
CA ARG A 23 12.19 19.48 -0.31
C ARG A 23 10.87 20.14 0.11
N PHE A 24 10.90 20.93 1.19
CA PHE A 24 9.72 21.69 1.61
C PHE A 24 9.28 22.72 0.57
N LYS A 25 10.21 23.43 -0.07
CA LYS A 25 9.91 24.39 -1.15
C LYS A 25 9.31 23.71 -2.39
N GLU A 26 9.67 22.46 -2.67
CA GLU A 26 9.11 21.64 -3.75
C GLU A 26 7.70 21.10 -3.41
N GLY A 27 7.21 21.37 -2.19
CA GLY A 27 5.90 20.94 -1.70
C GLY A 27 5.87 19.48 -1.24
N ARG A 28 7.02 18.87 -0.93
CA ARG A 28 7.05 17.50 -0.45
C ARG A 28 6.47 17.37 0.95
N GLY A 29 5.69 16.32 1.16
CA GLY A 29 4.81 16.11 2.32
C GLY A 29 3.39 16.65 2.13
N ASN A 30 3.15 17.50 1.14
CA ASN A 30 1.84 18.09 0.90
C ASN A 30 1.04 17.32 -0.16
N GLY A 31 -0.27 17.58 -0.18
CA GLY A 31 -1.22 16.98 -1.11
C GLY A 31 -1.89 15.73 -0.56
N THR A 32 -2.80 15.18 -1.35
CA THR A 32 -3.57 13.96 -1.07
C THR A 32 -3.76 13.20 -2.38
N GLY A 33 -3.95 11.89 -2.30
CA GLY A 33 -4.17 11.01 -3.45
C GLY A 33 -3.11 11.21 -4.53
N LYS A 34 -3.53 11.39 -5.79
CA LYS A 34 -2.64 11.58 -6.95
C LYS A 34 -1.73 12.82 -6.86
N HIS A 35 -2.06 13.78 -6.00
CA HIS A 35 -1.31 15.03 -5.83
C HIS A 35 -0.35 15.00 -4.65
N TYR A 36 -0.35 13.95 -3.83
CA TYR A 36 0.60 13.82 -2.74
C TYR A 36 2.03 13.63 -3.25
N LYS A 37 2.98 14.28 -2.60
CA LYS A 37 4.42 14.13 -2.87
C LYS A 37 5.12 13.60 -1.62
N PRO A 38 5.75 12.41 -1.63
CA PRO A 38 6.46 11.89 -0.46
C PRO A 38 7.64 12.79 -0.07
N PHE A 39 7.98 12.82 1.22
CA PHE A 39 9.12 13.62 1.67
C PHE A 39 10.45 13.04 1.17
N LEU A 40 10.58 11.72 1.26
CA LEU A 40 11.73 10.96 0.76
C LEU A 40 11.32 10.23 -0.52
N GLU A 41 12.10 10.40 -1.58
CA GLU A 41 12.07 9.53 -2.74
C GLU A 41 13.28 8.59 -2.70
N ILE A 42 13.29 7.56 -3.53
CA ILE A 42 14.37 6.56 -3.59
C ILE A 42 15.76 7.19 -3.81
N ARG A 43 15.83 8.29 -4.56
CA ARG A 43 17.08 9.03 -4.82
C ARG A 43 17.62 9.79 -3.60
N ASP A 44 16.81 9.96 -2.56
CA ASP A 44 17.14 10.76 -1.38
C ASP A 44 17.84 9.97 -0.27
N VAL A 45 17.88 8.64 -0.39
CA VAL A 45 18.46 7.74 0.61
C VAL A 45 19.56 6.89 0.00
N ALA A 46 20.64 6.68 0.74
CA ALA A 46 21.66 5.70 0.38
C ALA A 46 21.05 4.31 0.57
N SER A 47 20.90 3.55 -0.52
CA SER A 47 20.25 2.24 -0.48
C SER A 47 21.05 1.29 0.42
N LYS A 48 20.51 0.97 1.60
CA LYS A 48 20.98 -0.16 2.41
C LYS A 48 20.34 -1.49 1.98
N GLY A 49 19.30 -1.42 1.15
CA GLY A 49 18.55 -2.57 0.61
C GLY A 49 17.81 -2.21 -0.68
N ARG A 50 16.89 -3.07 -1.12
CA ARG A 50 16.07 -2.83 -2.33
C ARG A 50 15.04 -1.74 -2.09
N CYS A 51 14.95 -0.82 -3.04
CA CYS A 51 13.91 0.21 -3.10
C CYS A 51 12.99 -0.06 -4.30
N HIS A 52 11.75 0.39 -4.24
CA HIS A 52 10.71 0.08 -5.23
C HIS A 52 9.94 1.31 -5.68
N ARG A 53 9.65 1.38 -6.98
CA ARG A 53 8.70 2.33 -7.58
C ARG A 53 7.55 1.55 -8.16
N VAL A 54 6.35 1.74 -7.62
CA VAL A 54 5.17 0.97 -8.02
C VAL A 54 3.99 1.91 -8.26
N PRO A 55 3.17 1.66 -9.29
CA PRO A 55 1.91 2.36 -9.44
C PRO A 55 0.95 1.95 -8.31
N SER A 56 0.24 2.92 -7.74
CA SER A 56 -0.85 2.65 -6.81
C SER A 56 -2.17 2.54 -7.54
N ILE A 57 -2.98 1.58 -7.10
CA ILE A 57 -4.36 1.39 -7.52
C ILE A 57 -5.26 2.44 -6.86
N THR A 58 -5.06 2.70 -5.56
CA THR A 58 -5.87 3.65 -4.78
C THR A 58 -5.80 5.08 -5.31
N HIS A 59 -4.61 5.56 -5.71
CA HIS A 59 -4.40 6.97 -6.05
C HIS A 59 -3.77 7.25 -7.41
N GLY A 60 -3.47 6.23 -8.23
CA GLY A 60 -3.04 6.43 -9.63
C GLY A 60 -1.69 7.12 -9.81
N ARG A 61 -0.89 7.26 -8.75
CA ARG A 61 0.48 7.80 -8.78
C ARG A 61 1.53 6.71 -8.51
N VAL A 62 2.77 7.00 -8.88
CA VAL A 62 3.92 6.16 -8.51
C VAL A 62 4.30 6.43 -7.05
N VAL A 63 4.39 5.35 -6.27
CA VAL A 63 4.77 5.34 -4.85
C VAL A 63 6.25 5.01 -4.72
N HIS A 64 6.91 5.62 -3.73
CA HIS A 64 8.33 5.42 -3.46
C HIS A 64 8.56 4.66 -2.15
N LEU A 65 9.02 3.42 -2.25
CA LEU A 65 9.20 2.51 -1.11
C LEU A 65 10.69 2.20 -0.93
N LEU A 66 11.18 2.26 0.31
CA LEU A 66 12.60 2.23 0.64
C LEU A 66 13.07 0.87 1.17
N SER A 67 12.15 -0.11 1.27
CA SER A 67 12.44 -1.48 1.68
C SER A 67 11.47 -2.50 1.07
N ASP A 68 11.84 -3.78 1.11
CA ASP A 68 10.94 -4.89 0.73
C ASP A 68 9.74 -5.01 1.67
N LEU A 69 9.90 -4.70 2.97
CA LEU A 69 8.81 -4.72 3.94
C LEU A 69 7.79 -3.62 3.64
N GLU A 70 8.26 -2.41 3.33
CA GLU A 70 7.37 -1.33 2.87
C GLU A 70 6.61 -1.71 1.60
N LEU A 71 7.25 -2.40 0.65
CA LEU A 71 6.57 -2.92 -0.53
C LEU A 71 5.39 -3.82 -0.17
N VAL A 72 5.61 -4.76 0.74
CA VAL A 72 4.56 -5.68 1.17
C VAL A 72 3.43 -4.93 1.88
N ILE A 73 3.75 -4.08 2.85
CA ILE A 73 2.77 -3.30 3.62
C ILE A 73 1.95 -2.39 2.70
N PHE A 74 2.62 -1.71 1.76
CA PHE A 74 1.95 -0.86 0.78
C PHE A 74 0.87 -1.64 0.03
N TYR A 75 1.18 -2.83 -0.48
CA TYR A 75 0.20 -3.60 -1.22
C TYR A 75 -0.96 -4.14 -0.37
N LEU A 76 -0.75 -4.39 0.93
CA LEU A 76 -1.86 -4.73 1.83
C LEU A 76 -2.88 -3.60 1.89
N PHE A 77 -2.41 -2.35 2.01
CA PHE A 77 -3.28 -1.18 2.05
C PHE A 77 -3.84 -0.82 0.68
N ASP A 78 -3.03 -0.77 -0.37
CA ASP A 78 -3.43 -0.39 -1.72
C ASP A 78 -4.47 -1.36 -2.31
N TRP A 79 -4.44 -2.62 -1.87
CA TRP A 79 -5.48 -3.57 -2.23
C TRP A 79 -6.77 -3.35 -1.44
N HIS A 80 -6.71 -2.94 -0.17
CA HIS A 80 -7.85 -2.93 0.73
C HIS A 80 -8.91 -1.88 0.35
N SER A 81 -10.12 -2.31 -0.03
CA SER A 81 -11.21 -1.44 -0.55
C SER A 81 -11.66 -0.31 0.38
N ALA A 82 -11.46 -0.44 1.70
CA ALA A 82 -11.75 0.65 2.63
C ALA A 82 -10.72 1.79 2.55
N VAL A 83 -9.54 1.57 2.00
CA VAL A 83 -8.46 2.55 1.94
C VAL A 83 -8.74 3.57 0.83
N ILE A 84 -8.62 4.85 1.18
CA ILE A 84 -8.95 6.00 0.33
C ILE A 84 -7.70 6.78 -0.06
N ASP A 85 -6.72 6.88 0.84
CA ASP A 85 -5.45 7.55 0.55
C ASP A 85 -4.31 6.85 1.31
N ILE A 86 -3.15 6.78 0.66
CA ILE A 86 -1.91 6.27 1.24
C ILE A 86 -0.83 7.30 0.95
N ARG A 87 -0.25 7.84 2.02
CA ARG A 87 0.79 8.86 1.96
C ARG A 87 2.06 8.30 2.57
N GLU A 88 2.96 7.83 1.71
CA GLU A 88 4.23 7.25 2.10
C GLU A 88 5.26 8.32 2.47
N GLN A 89 6.19 7.98 3.35
CA GLN A 89 7.30 8.86 3.73
C GLN A 89 6.79 10.24 4.20
N PHE A 90 5.76 10.24 5.05
CA PHE A 90 5.05 11.43 5.50
C PHE A 90 5.91 12.21 6.50
N PRO A 91 6.26 13.48 6.22
CA PRO A 91 7.15 14.23 7.09
C PRO A 91 6.43 14.67 8.36
N LEU A 92 7.10 14.45 9.49
CA LEU A 92 6.66 14.98 10.77
C LEU A 92 7.13 16.43 10.90
N ASN A 93 6.30 17.28 11.52
CA ASN A 93 6.66 18.68 11.75
C ASN A 93 7.96 18.75 12.59
N PRO A 94 9.06 19.32 12.07
CA PRO A 94 10.34 19.31 12.78
C PRO A 94 10.28 20.01 14.13
N GLN A 95 9.49 21.08 14.26
CA GLN A 95 9.37 21.81 15.53
C GLN A 95 8.79 20.92 16.62
N ASP A 96 7.72 20.18 16.28
CA ASP A 96 7.09 19.23 17.18
C ASP A 96 8.09 18.12 17.56
N THR A 97 8.82 17.55 16.59
CA THR A 97 9.77 16.47 16.88
C THR A 97 10.98 16.94 17.69
N PHE A 98 11.45 18.17 17.50
CA PHE A 98 12.52 18.76 18.33
C PHE A 98 12.07 18.97 19.77
N ALA A 99 10.89 19.54 19.98
CA ALA A 99 10.32 19.73 21.33
C ALA A 99 10.06 18.38 22.03
N LEU A 100 9.61 17.37 21.28
CA LEU A 100 9.45 16.01 21.78
C LEU A 100 10.77 15.36 22.17
N ALA A 101 11.81 15.54 21.34
CA ALA A 101 13.16 15.03 21.64
C ALA A 101 13.74 15.64 22.93
N GLU A 102 13.61 16.96 23.09
CA GLU A 102 14.07 17.66 24.29
C GLU A 102 13.29 17.22 25.54
N SER A 103 11.95 17.24 25.50
CA SER A 103 11.11 16.87 26.64
C SER A 103 11.20 15.38 27.01
N ALA A 104 11.48 14.50 26.05
CA ALA A 104 11.68 13.07 26.30
C ALA A 104 13.12 12.73 26.70
N ASN A 105 14.05 13.68 26.65
CA ASN A 105 15.48 13.45 26.77
C ASN A 105 16.00 12.36 25.79
N ILE A 106 15.49 12.38 24.55
CA ILE A 106 15.89 11.46 23.48
C ILE A 106 16.69 12.25 22.44
N PRO A 107 17.90 11.81 22.05
CA PRO A 107 18.68 12.52 21.04
C PRO A 107 17.94 12.59 19.69
N HIS A 108 17.64 13.79 19.20
CA HIS A 108 16.96 13.95 17.91
C HIS A 108 17.78 13.35 16.75
N PRO A 109 17.15 12.63 15.80
CA PRO A 109 17.82 12.07 14.62
C PRO A 109 18.71 13.08 13.89
N GLU A 110 19.93 12.63 13.59
CA GLU A 110 20.99 13.44 13.02
C GLU A 110 21.85 12.59 12.08
N TYR A 111 22.28 13.18 10.96
CA TYR A 111 23.21 12.55 10.02
C TYR A 111 24.29 13.55 9.60
N GLY A 112 25.56 13.20 9.86
CA GLY A 112 26.71 14.07 9.56
C GLY A 112 26.57 15.48 10.16
N GLY A 113 26.22 15.56 11.44
CA GLY A 113 26.08 16.83 12.18
C GLY A 113 24.78 17.59 11.92
N VAL A 114 23.85 17.04 11.13
CA VAL A 114 22.64 17.76 10.71
C VAL A 114 21.38 17.04 11.09
N LYS A 115 20.52 17.75 11.84
CA LYS A 115 19.21 17.26 12.25
C LYS A 115 18.36 16.95 11.02
N GLN A 116 17.76 15.77 11.02
CA GLN A 116 16.94 15.30 9.90
C GLN A 116 15.47 15.58 10.15
N VAL A 117 14.66 15.69 9.09
CA VAL A 117 13.20 15.64 9.25
C VAL A 117 12.82 14.17 9.40
N MET A 118 12.12 13.85 10.49
CA MET A 118 11.59 12.51 10.69
C MET A 118 10.42 12.27 9.73
N THR A 119 10.26 11.02 9.30
CA THR A 119 9.14 10.60 8.46
C THR A 119 8.46 9.37 9.06
N THR A 120 7.16 9.26 8.84
CA THR A 120 6.40 8.02 9.03
C THR A 120 6.28 7.30 7.70
N ASP A 121 6.45 5.98 7.71
CA ASP A 121 6.51 5.18 6.48
C ASP A 121 5.18 5.25 5.72
N PHE A 122 4.04 5.14 6.39
CA PHE A 122 2.71 5.36 5.79
C PHE A 122 1.73 6.10 6.69
N VAL A 123 1.00 7.07 6.12
CA VAL A 123 -0.24 7.59 6.69
C VAL A 123 -1.39 7.13 5.80
N VAL A 124 -2.29 6.35 6.37
CA VAL A 124 -3.40 5.71 5.65
C VAL A 124 -4.71 6.31 6.10
N ASP A 125 -5.51 6.76 5.14
CA ASP A 125 -6.89 7.18 5.33
C ASP A 125 -7.83 6.10 4.82
N MET A 126 -8.81 5.70 5.62
CA MET A 126 -9.78 4.65 5.30
C MET A 126 -11.19 5.04 5.70
N SER A 127 -12.19 4.52 4.98
CA SER A 127 -13.60 4.62 5.33
C SER A 127 -14.05 3.35 6.03
N ASP A 128 -14.50 3.49 7.26
CA ASP A 128 -15.10 2.42 8.04
C ASP A 128 -16.54 2.79 8.37
N GLN A 129 -17.51 2.09 7.76
CA GLN A 129 -18.95 2.35 7.93
C GLN A 129 -19.36 3.81 7.70
N GLY A 130 -18.65 4.52 6.80
CA GLY A 130 -18.89 5.92 6.49
C GLY A 130 -18.12 6.92 7.35
N GLU A 131 -17.39 6.46 8.38
CA GLU A 131 -16.48 7.28 9.16
C GLU A 131 -15.06 7.23 8.57
N MET A 132 -14.45 8.41 8.43
CA MET A 132 -13.06 8.53 8.01
C MET A 132 -12.13 8.26 9.18
N LYS A 133 -11.35 7.18 9.10
CA LYS A 133 -10.29 6.84 10.06
C LYS A 133 -8.93 7.07 9.43
N ARG A 134 -8.02 7.66 10.21
CA ARG A 134 -6.62 7.86 9.86
C ARG A 134 -5.74 7.04 10.78
N ILE A 135 -4.77 6.33 10.23
CA ILE A 135 -3.75 5.61 10.98
C ILE A 135 -2.36 5.94 10.43
N ALA A 136 -1.36 5.86 11.30
CA ALA A 136 0.04 6.04 10.97
C ALA A 136 0.80 4.72 11.21
N ILE A 137 1.65 4.33 10.26
CA ILE A 137 2.35 3.03 10.28
C ILE A 137 3.85 3.27 10.11
N SER A 138 4.63 2.68 11.01
CA SER A 138 6.08 2.53 10.88
C SER A 138 6.39 1.09 10.50
N ALA A 139 7.12 0.87 9.41
CA ALA A 139 7.53 -0.44 8.93
C ALA A 139 8.94 -0.75 9.45
N LYS A 140 9.10 -1.78 10.28
CA LYS A 140 10.41 -2.15 10.86
C LYS A 140 10.57 -3.65 10.91
N TYR A 141 11.74 -4.16 10.58
CA TYR A 141 12.00 -5.57 10.81
C TYR A 141 12.07 -5.85 12.31
N ALA A 142 11.61 -7.03 12.74
CA ALA A 142 11.60 -7.37 14.16
C ALA A 142 13.01 -7.29 14.78
N GLU A 143 14.05 -7.69 14.04
CA GLU A 143 15.45 -7.56 14.46
C GLU A 143 15.89 -6.11 14.66
N ASP A 144 15.38 -5.15 13.87
CA ASP A 144 15.73 -3.73 14.01
C ASP A 144 15.19 -3.14 15.33
N LEU A 145 14.14 -3.74 15.89
CA LEU A 145 13.52 -3.29 17.15
C LEU A 145 14.34 -3.70 18.38
N GLU A 146 15.38 -4.53 18.23
CA GLU A 146 16.33 -4.81 19.31
C GLU A 146 17.35 -3.68 19.50
N ASP A 147 17.54 -2.81 18.49
CA ASP A 147 18.44 -1.65 18.59
C ASP A 147 17.82 -0.54 19.46
N PRO A 148 18.44 -0.17 20.60
CA PRO A 148 17.94 0.92 21.44
C PRO A 148 17.76 2.23 20.68
N ARG A 149 18.64 2.50 19.70
CA ARG A 149 18.56 3.73 18.90
C ARG A 149 17.39 3.71 17.93
N THR A 150 16.94 2.55 17.47
CA THR A 150 15.69 2.41 16.70
C THR A 150 14.50 2.66 17.61
N LEU A 151 14.45 2.04 18.80
CA LEU A 151 13.36 2.23 19.76
C LEU A 151 13.18 3.69 20.19
N GLU A 152 14.27 4.42 20.41
CA GLU A 152 14.25 5.87 20.68
C GLU A 152 13.53 6.67 19.59
N LYS A 153 13.83 6.37 18.31
CA LYS A 153 13.19 7.05 17.18
C LYS A 153 11.71 6.70 17.08
N GLN A 154 11.38 5.42 17.32
CA GLN A 154 10.00 4.93 17.35
C GLN A 154 9.20 5.61 18.47
N GLU A 155 9.79 5.85 19.65
CA GLU A 155 9.12 6.56 20.74
C GLU A 155 8.82 8.03 20.38
N LEU A 156 9.72 8.71 19.67
CA LEU A 156 9.46 10.06 19.18
C LEU A 156 8.31 10.09 18.16
N GLU A 157 8.29 9.13 17.23
CA GLU A 157 7.22 8.97 16.25
C GLU A 157 5.87 8.68 16.94
N ARG A 158 5.85 7.74 17.89
CA ARG A 158 4.67 7.39 18.69
C ARG A 158 4.13 8.59 19.48
N ARG A 159 5.01 9.37 20.13
CA ARG A 159 4.61 10.60 20.84
C ARG A 159 4.04 11.66 19.89
N TYR A 160 4.65 11.82 18.71
CA TYR A 160 4.17 12.75 17.70
C TYR A 160 2.72 12.45 17.32
N TRP A 161 2.42 11.21 16.92
CA TRP A 161 1.07 10.83 16.52
C TRP A 161 0.06 10.79 17.66
N LYS A 162 0.50 10.40 18.87
CA LYS A 162 -0.33 10.49 20.08
C LYS A 162 -0.79 11.93 20.33
N ASN A 163 0.08 12.92 20.16
CA ASN A 163 -0.26 14.34 20.31
C ASN A 163 -1.22 14.87 19.23
N LYS A 164 -1.35 14.15 18.10
CA LYS A 164 -2.29 14.46 17.03
C LYS A 164 -3.57 13.60 17.11
N GLU A 165 -3.70 12.78 18.14
CA GLU A 165 -4.82 11.85 18.34
C GLU A 165 -5.02 10.88 17.16
N VAL A 166 -3.93 10.52 16.49
CA VAL A 166 -3.92 9.53 15.40
C VAL A 166 -3.32 8.23 15.92
N PRO A 167 -4.03 7.09 15.80
CA PRO A 167 -3.47 5.79 16.10
C PRO A 167 -2.20 5.51 15.30
N TRP A 168 -1.17 5.03 15.98
CA TRP A 168 0.13 4.71 15.40
C TRP A 168 0.52 3.27 15.71
N TYR A 169 1.02 2.55 14.71
CA TYR A 169 1.39 1.15 14.82
C TYR A 169 2.76 0.91 14.19
N ILE A 170 3.48 -0.08 14.73
CA ILE A 170 4.62 -0.70 14.06
C ILE A 170 4.11 -1.97 13.39
N ILE A 171 4.47 -2.19 12.13
CA ILE A 171 4.25 -3.45 11.43
C ILE A 171 5.61 -4.05 11.08
N THR A 172 5.77 -5.32 11.42
CA THR A 172 6.96 -6.14 11.15
C THR A 172 6.67 -7.19 10.09
N GLU A 173 7.73 -7.86 9.61
CA GLU A 173 7.61 -9.01 8.72
C GLU A 173 6.90 -10.21 9.38
N GLN A 174 6.83 -10.25 10.71
CA GLN A 174 6.16 -11.32 11.47
C GLN A 174 4.64 -11.14 11.52
N ASP A 175 4.16 -9.90 11.35
CA ASP A 175 2.73 -9.57 11.38
C ASP A 175 2.03 -9.92 10.06
N ILE A 176 2.79 -10.28 9.01
CA ILE A 176 2.26 -10.45 7.66
C ILE A 176 2.34 -11.93 7.25
N PRO A 177 1.20 -12.60 6.97
CA PRO A 177 1.20 -13.97 6.50
C PRO A 177 2.03 -14.12 5.20
N PRO A 178 3.03 -15.00 5.14
CA PRO A 178 3.87 -15.16 3.93
C PRO A 178 3.07 -15.58 2.68
N ILE A 179 1.94 -16.26 2.88
CA ILE A 179 1.01 -16.66 1.81
C ILE A 179 0.33 -15.43 1.21
N LEU A 180 -0.13 -14.50 2.05
CA LEU A 180 -0.73 -13.25 1.62
C LEU A 180 0.22 -12.44 0.74
N VAL A 181 1.49 -12.32 1.15
CA VAL A 181 2.53 -11.64 0.36
C VAL A 181 2.69 -12.26 -1.02
N LYS A 182 2.75 -13.60 -1.10
CA LYS A 182 2.89 -14.32 -2.38
C LYS A 182 1.68 -14.12 -3.28
N ASN A 183 0.47 -14.17 -2.71
CA ASN A 183 -0.78 -13.98 -3.45
C ASN A 183 -0.89 -12.56 -4.01
N ILE A 184 -0.60 -11.55 -3.20
CA ILE A 184 -0.60 -10.15 -3.61
C ILE A 184 0.41 -9.92 -4.74
N ARG A 185 1.66 -10.38 -4.59
CA ARG A 185 2.71 -10.31 -5.62
C ARG A 185 2.30 -10.96 -6.93
N TRP A 186 1.52 -12.04 -6.88
CA TRP A 186 1.01 -12.71 -8.06
C TRP A 186 -0.10 -11.92 -8.77
N LEU A 187 -0.94 -11.17 -8.04
CA LEU A 187 -2.00 -10.34 -8.62
C LEU A 187 -1.49 -9.01 -9.18
N ILE A 188 -0.41 -8.45 -8.63
CA ILE A 188 0.09 -7.11 -8.94
C ILE A 188 0.23 -6.80 -10.44
N PRO A 189 0.86 -7.67 -11.25
CA PRO A 189 1.01 -7.42 -12.68
C PRO A 189 -0.33 -7.30 -13.43
N HIS A 190 -1.43 -7.79 -12.86
CA HIS A 190 -2.71 -7.94 -13.52
C HIS A 190 -3.76 -6.89 -13.13
N PHE A 191 -3.49 -6.00 -12.16
CA PHE A 191 -4.42 -4.93 -11.78
C PHE A 191 -4.73 -3.96 -12.93
N GLN A 192 -3.75 -3.70 -13.79
CA GLN A 192 -3.85 -2.80 -14.94
C GLN A 192 -3.73 -3.55 -16.27
N SER A 193 -4.07 -4.84 -16.31
CA SER A 193 -4.14 -5.54 -17.61
C SER A 193 -5.25 -4.89 -18.46
N PHE A 194 -4.90 -4.55 -19.70
CA PHE A 194 -5.81 -3.97 -20.69
C PHE A 194 -6.30 -5.02 -21.69
N ASP A 195 -6.12 -6.31 -21.36
CA ASP A 195 -6.39 -7.41 -22.28
C ASP A 195 -7.90 -7.60 -22.52
N LEU A 196 -8.75 -6.99 -21.69
CA LEU A 196 -10.21 -7.08 -21.77
C LEU A 196 -10.87 -5.70 -21.69
N SER A 197 -11.73 -5.39 -22.67
CA SER A 197 -12.71 -4.31 -22.61
C SER A 197 -13.74 -4.54 -21.50
N GLU A 198 -14.53 -3.52 -21.16
CA GLU A 198 -15.56 -3.66 -20.12
C GLU A 198 -16.58 -4.76 -20.42
N GLN A 199 -16.99 -4.90 -21.68
CA GLN A 199 -17.94 -5.93 -22.11
C GLN A 199 -17.31 -7.32 -22.00
N GLU A 200 -16.06 -7.47 -22.43
CA GLU A 200 -15.35 -8.75 -22.36
C GLU A 200 -15.08 -9.16 -20.90
N ARG A 201 -14.80 -8.21 -20.00
CA ARG A 201 -14.69 -8.49 -18.56
C ARG A 201 -15.98 -9.05 -17.98
N LYS A 202 -17.13 -8.45 -18.32
CA LYS A 202 -18.45 -8.93 -17.88
C LYS A 202 -18.77 -10.32 -18.43
N LEU A 203 -18.44 -10.55 -19.70
CA LEU A 203 -18.62 -11.87 -20.33
C LEU A 203 -17.75 -12.93 -19.64
N ALA A 204 -16.45 -12.67 -19.49
CA ALA A 204 -15.52 -13.57 -18.82
C ALA A 204 -15.95 -13.86 -17.38
N PHE A 205 -16.37 -12.83 -16.63
CA PHE A 205 -16.90 -13.00 -15.27
C PHE A 205 -18.08 -13.98 -15.23
N ASN A 206 -19.08 -13.81 -16.12
CA ASN A 206 -20.24 -14.71 -16.17
C ASN A 206 -19.85 -16.15 -16.58
N GLN A 207 -18.89 -16.31 -17.49
CA GLN A 207 -18.37 -17.62 -17.87
C GLN A 207 -17.71 -18.32 -16.67
N PHE A 208 -16.94 -17.59 -15.85
CA PHE A 208 -16.35 -18.14 -14.64
C PHE A 208 -17.39 -18.49 -13.58
N ILE A 209 -18.44 -17.69 -13.39
CA ILE A 209 -19.56 -18.02 -12.49
C ILE A 209 -20.17 -19.37 -12.88
N TYR A 210 -20.52 -19.53 -14.16
CA TYR A 210 -21.07 -20.78 -14.67
C TYR A 210 -20.10 -21.96 -14.51
N ALA A 211 -18.81 -21.74 -14.81
CA ALA A 211 -17.79 -22.77 -14.71
C ALA A 211 -17.55 -23.21 -13.25
N PHE A 212 -17.54 -22.29 -12.29
CA PHE A 212 -17.33 -22.61 -10.87
C PHE A 212 -18.53 -23.32 -10.26
N ASP A 213 -19.76 -23.01 -10.71
CA ASP A 213 -20.96 -23.76 -10.32
C ASP A 213 -20.97 -25.18 -10.91
N THR A 214 -20.53 -25.32 -12.17
CA THR A 214 -20.50 -26.61 -12.88
C THR A 214 -19.38 -27.53 -12.38
N PHE A 215 -18.18 -26.99 -12.17
CA PHE A 215 -16.98 -27.75 -11.84
C PHE A 215 -16.54 -27.51 -10.39
N GLN A 216 -17.22 -28.13 -9.43
CA GLN A 216 -16.93 -27.95 -8.00
C GLN A 216 -15.65 -28.67 -7.55
N GLU A 217 -14.90 -28.03 -6.65
CA GLU A 217 -13.63 -28.54 -6.06
C GLU A 217 -12.52 -28.85 -7.08
N ILE A 218 -12.62 -28.33 -8.31
CA ILE A 218 -11.62 -28.52 -9.35
C ILE A 218 -10.56 -27.42 -9.27
N LYS A 219 -9.30 -27.80 -9.47
CA LYS A 219 -8.17 -26.85 -9.54
C LYS A 219 -8.37 -25.83 -10.66
N ILE A 220 -8.15 -24.57 -10.34
CA ILE A 220 -8.34 -23.45 -11.26
C ILE A 220 -7.65 -23.62 -12.63
N PRO A 221 -6.37 -24.08 -12.72
CA PRO A 221 -5.74 -24.28 -14.02
C PRO A 221 -6.47 -25.26 -14.95
N HIS A 222 -7.15 -26.27 -14.41
CA HIS A 222 -7.90 -27.23 -15.22
C HIS A 222 -9.21 -26.60 -15.74
N ILE A 223 -9.90 -25.80 -14.92
CA ILE A 223 -11.08 -25.07 -15.34
C ILE A 223 -10.71 -24.07 -16.44
N CYS A 224 -9.62 -23.31 -16.26
CA CYS A 224 -9.14 -22.37 -17.27
C CYS A 224 -8.77 -23.08 -18.58
N ALA A 225 -8.06 -24.21 -18.53
CA ALA A 225 -7.72 -24.97 -19.74
C ALA A 225 -8.96 -25.51 -20.46
N HIS A 226 -9.98 -25.97 -19.71
CA HIS A 226 -11.26 -26.38 -20.30
C HIS A 226 -11.98 -25.21 -20.97
N LEU A 227 -11.99 -24.03 -20.35
CA LEU A 227 -12.58 -22.83 -20.94
C LEU A 227 -11.81 -22.34 -22.17
N ASP A 228 -10.47 -22.45 -22.17
CA ASP A 228 -9.65 -22.17 -23.35
C ASP A 228 -10.10 -23.05 -24.53
N GLU A 229 -10.20 -24.37 -24.32
CA GLU A 229 -10.62 -25.33 -25.36
C GLU A 229 -12.08 -25.11 -25.81
N ALA A 230 -13.00 -24.95 -24.86
CA ALA A 230 -14.43 -24.80 -25.16
C ALA A 230 -14.78 -23.50 -25.91
N ASN A 231 -13.90 -22.50 -25.88
CA ASN A 231 -14.10 -21.20 -26.52
C ASN A 231 -13.04 -20.91 -27.60
N GLU A 232 -12.32 -21.94 -28.06
CA GLU A 232 -11.31 -21.85 -29.12
C GLU A 232 -10.24 -20.75 -28.87
N GLN A 233 -9.80 -20.61 -27.62
CA GLN A 233 -8.75 -19.66 -27.22
C GLN A 233 -7.38 -20.31 -27.14
N GLU A 234 -6.33 -19.50 -27.24
CA GLU A 234 -4.96 -19.93 -27.01
C GLU A 234 -4.77 -20.42 -25.56
N PRO A 235 -3.99 -21.49 -25.31
CA PRO A 235 -3.77 -22.00 -23.97
C PRO A 235 -3.25 -20.95 -22.99
N GLY A 236 -3.92 -20.81 -21.84
CA GLY A 236 -3.58 -19.85 -20.79
C GLY A 236 -4.30 -18.51 -20.86
N THR A 237 -5.17 -18.31 -21.86
CA THR A 237 -5.97 -17.08 -22.03
C THR A 237 -6.92 -16.87 -20.86
N TYR A 238 -7.76 -17.85 -20.52
CA TYR A 238 -8.67 -17.78 -19.39
C TYR A 238 -7.93 -17.69 -18.05
N LEU A 239 -6.72 -18.26 -17.93
CA LEU A 239 -5.92 -18.07 -16.72
C LEU A 239 -5.48 -16.61 -16.56
N SER A 240 -5.09 -15.95 -17.66
CA SER A 240 -4.75 -14.52 -17.66
C SER A 240 -5.98 -13.67 -17.29
N TRP A 241 -7.13 -13.97 -17.90
CA TRP A 241 -8.38 -13.27 -17.62
C TRP A 241 -8.84 -13.43 -16.17
N LEU A 242 -8.75 -14.65 -15.61
CA LEU A 242 -9.08 -14.88 -14.22
C LEU A 242 -8.16 -14.09 -13.28
N ARG A 243 -6.85 -14.03 -13.56
CA ARG A 243 -5.92 -13.21 -12.77
C ARG A 243 -6.30 -11.74 -12.78
N HIS A 244 -6.72 -11.23 -13.94
CA HIS A 244 -7.21 -9.87 -14.05
C HIS A 244 -8.48 -9.64 -13.22
N LEU A 245 -9.44 -10.56 -13.31
CA LEU A 245 -10.68 -10.52 -12.52
C LEU A 245 -10.41 -10.63 -11.00
N LEU A 246 -9.50 -11.50 -10.58
CA LEU A 246 -9.06 -11.63 -9.17
C LEU A 246 -8.36 -10.36 -8.68
N ALA A 247 -7.50 -9.74 -9.49
CA ALA A 247 -6.88 -8.48 -9.17
C ALA A 247 -7.93 -7.38 -8.97
N GLN A 248 -8.98 -7.35 -9.80
CA GLN A 248 -10.10 -6.43 -9.66
C GLN A 248 -11.15 -6.83 -8.60
N ARG A 249 -10.86 -7.86 -7.79
CA ARG A 249 -11.75 -8.37 -6.74
C ARG A 249 -13.13 -8.81 -7.27
N ALA A 250 -13.20 -9.25 -8.52
CA ALA A 250 -14.40 -9.88 -9.07
C ALA A 250 -14.69 -11.20 -8.36
N PHE A 251 -13.62 -11.94 -8.05
CA PHE A 251 -13.63 -13.11 -7.19
C PHE A 251 -12.69 -12.86 -6.02
N VAL A 252 -13.07 -13.35 -4.84
CA VAL A 252 -12.30 -13.23 -3.60
C VAL A 252 -12.10 -14.62 -2.99
N TRP A 253 -11.02 -14.78 -2.23
CA TRP A 253 -10.72 -15.99 -1.48
C TRP A 253 -9.94 -15.64 -0.21
N ASP A 254 -9.75 -16.61 0.68
CA ASP A 254 -8.87 -16.44 1.84
C ASP A 254 -7.40 -16.37 1.41
N MET A 255 -6.95 -15.16 1.12
CA MET A 255 -5.57 -14.92 0.72
C MET A 255 -4.55 -15.10 1.84
N ASN A 256 -4.99 -15.19 3.11
CA ASN A 256 -4.10 -15.35 4.25
C ASN A 256 -3.64 -16.80 4.40
N THR A 257 -4.52 -17.75 4.07
CA THR A 257 -4.28 -19.18 4.32
C THR A 257 -4.14 -20.01 3.04
N ILE A 258 -4.77 -19.59 1.93
CA ILE A 258 -4.79 -20.36 0.68
C ILE A 258 -3.87 -19.69 -0.36
N ALA A 259 -2.84 -20.42 -0.77
CA ALA A 259 -1.94 -19.96 -1.84
C ALA A 259 -2.64 -20.03 -3.21
N HIS A 260 -2.41 -19.04 -4.07
CA HIS A 260 -2.97 -18.96 -5.42
C HIS A 260 -2.71 -20.22 -6.29
N THR A 261 -1.61 -20.94 -6.03
CA THR A 261 -1.27 -22.20 -6.73
C THR A 261 -2.10 -23.40 -6.30
N LYS A 262 -2.85 -23.29 -5.19
CA LYS A 262 -3.68 -24.35 -4.63
C LYS A 262 -5.17 -24.12 -4.82
N LEU A 263 -5.57 -22.98 -5.39
CA LEU A 263 -6.97 -22.62 -5.56
C LEU A 263 -7.76 -23.68 -6.34
N THR A 264 -8.94 -23.93 -5.82
CA THR A 264 -10.03 -24.65 -6.48
C THR A 264 -11.21 -23.70 -6.70
N SER A 265 -12.18 -24.11 -7.52
CA SER A 265 -13.44 -23.37 -7.68
C SER A 265 -14.19 -23.15 -6.37
N ALA A 266 -14.09 -24.08 -5.41
CA ALA A 266 -14.76 -23.97 -4.12
C ALA A 266 -14.16 -22.88 -3.21
N ASP A 267 -12.92 -22.47 -3.45
CA ASP A 267 -12.24 -21.43 -2.68
C ASP A 267 -12.61 -20.01 -3.13
N LEU A 268 -13.19 -19.87 -4.33
CA LEU A 268 -13.50 -18.58 -4.94
C LEU A 268 -14.96 -18.19 -4.71
N THR A 269 -15.16 -17.01 -4.13
CA THR A 269 -16.48 -16.41 -3.96
C THR A 269 -16.60 -15.20 -4.89
N ALA A 270 -17.72 -15.09 -5.60
CA ALA A 270 -18.02 -13.94 -6.44
C ALA A 270 -18.32 -12.69 -5.59
N SER A 271 -17.85 -11.53 -6.03
CA SER A 271 -18.12 -10.25 -5.37
C SER A 271 -19.53 -9.76 -5.68
N ASP A 272 -20.27 -9.38 -4.63
CA ASP A 272 -21.62 -8.80 -4.76
C ASP A 272 -21.67 -7.57 -5.68
N ALA A 273 -20.64 -6.72 -5.65
CA ALA A 273 -20.56 -5.54 -6.51
C ALA A 273 -20.48 -5.91 -7.99
N TRP A 274 -19.75 -6.99 -8.30
CA TRP A 274 -19.65 -7.53 -9.66
C TRP A 274 -20.93 -8.23 -10.10
N LEU A 275 -21.57 -8.97 -9.20
CA LEU A 275 -22.88 -9.58 -9.45
C LEU A 275 -23.97 -8.53 -9.73
N ARG A 276 -23.93 -7.37 -9.06
CA ARG A 276 -24.86 -6.25 -9.29
C ARG A 276 -24.50 -5.35 -10.46
N GLY A 277 -23.31 -5.54 -11.07
CA GLY A 277 -22.83 -4.68 -12.16
C GLY A 277 -22.44 -3.26 -11.72
N GLU A 278 -22.27 -3.03 -10.42
CA GLU A 278 -21.91 -1.74 -9.80
C GLU A 278 -20.38 -1.53 -9.82
N ILE A 279 -19.76 -1.68 -11.00
CA ILE A 279 -18.29 -1.66 -11.12
C ILE A 279 -17.80 -0.23 -11.35
N ASN A 280 -17.25 0.41 -10.31
CA ASN A 280 -16.49 1.64 -10.45
C ASN A 280 -15.05 1.28 -10.88
N TYR A 281 -14.79 1.27 -12.19
CA TYR A 281 -13.43 1.13 -12.69
C TYR A 281 -12.65 2.41 -12.42
N VAL A 282 -11.55 2.31 -11.66
CA VAL A 282 -10.57 3.38 -11.58
C VAL A 282 -9.81 3.40 -12.91
N PHE A 283 -10.34 4.13 -13.88
CA PHE A 283 -9.61 4.48 -15.08
C PHE A 283 -8.51 5.47 -14.69
N ASN A 284 -7.25 5.13 -14.97
CA ASN A 284 -6.23 6.14 -15.16
C ASN A 284 -6.45 6.71 -16.57
N GLU A 285 -7.19 7.83 -16.67
CA GLU A 285 -7.04 8.75 -17.80
C GLU A 285 -5.70 9.50 -17.72
#